data_AF-A0A2K3LLK6-F1
#
_entry.id   AF-A0A2K3LLK6-F1
#
_cell.length_a   1.000
_cell.length_b   1.000
_cell.length_c   1.000
_cell.angle_alpha   90.00
_cell.angle_beta   90.00
_cell.angle_gamma   90.00
#
_symmetry.space_group_name_H-M   'P 1'
#
loop_
_entity.id
_entity.type
_entity.pdbx_description
1 polymer ?
#
loop_
_entity_poly.entity_id
_entity_poly.type
_entity_poly.pdbx_seq_one_letter_code
_entity_poly.pdbx_strand_id
1 'polypeptide(L)'
;STSTSESVNSMGTSDIVLVAGGTGGVGRRVVDVLRKKGIPVRVLVRNEEKARKMLGSDVDLVVGDITKESTLIPEYFKGVKKVVNAVSVIVGPKEGDTPDRAKYSQGIKFFEPEIKGDSPEKVEYIGMRNLIKALKNNLGLRRGKLLFGFEGRFLVDSNA
;
A
#
# COMPACT_ATOMS: atom_id res chain seq x y z
N SER A 1 -40.99 1.92 32.48
CA SER A 1 -40.83 2.03 31.03
C SER A 1 -39.69 2.98 30.73
N THR A 2 -38.53 2.45 30.33
CA THR A 2 -37.51 3.18 29.57
C THR A 2 -36.49 2.16 29.09
N SER A 3 -36.80 1.53 27.96
CA SER A 3 -35.85 0.74 27.18
C SER A 3 -34.85 1.71 26.54
N THR A 4 -33.65 1.80 27.09
CA THR A 4 -32.51 2.35 26.37
C THR A 4 -32.20 1.42 25.20
N SER A 5 -32.62 1.84 24.00
CA SER A 5 -32.24 1.20 22.76
C SER A 5 -30.74 1.38 22.58
N GLU A 6 -29.97 0.33 22.88
CA GLU A 6 -28.62 0.20 22.37
C GLU A 6 -28.71 0.29 20.84
N SER A 7 -28.05 1.29 20.28
CA SER A 7 -27.83 1.36 18.84
C SER A 7 -26.96 0.17 18.47
N VAL A 8 -27.61 -0.89 17.99
CA VAL A 8 -26.95 -2.02 17.36
C VAL A 8 -26.17 -1.45 16.18
N ASN A 9 -24.87 -1.23 16.37
CA ASN A 9 -23.95 -1.03 15.26
C ASN A 9 -24.12 -2.27 14.39
N SER A 10 -24.82 -2.12 13.27
CA SER A 10 -24.87 -3.16 12.27
C SER A 10 -23.41 -3.53 12.00
N MET A 11 -23.10 -4.83 12.14
CA MET A 11 -21.80 -5.37 11.75
C MET A 11 -21.67 -5.23 10.24
N GLY A 12 -21.43 -3.99 9.80
CA GLY A 12 -21.06 -3.69 8.44
C GLY A 12 -19.76 -4.43 8.19
N THR A 13 -19.76 -5.24 7.14
CA THR A 13 -18.53 -5.79 6.56
C THR A 13 -17.53 -4.64 6.45
N SER A 14 -16.49 -4.66 7.28
CA SER A 14 -15.69 -3.48 7.62
C SER A 14 -15.23 -2.71 6.38
N ASP A 15 -15.38 -1.39 6.30
CA ASP A 15 -14.92 -0.54 5.18
C ASP A 15 -13.41 -0.24 5.29
N ILE A 16 -12.57 -1.28 5.31
CA ILE A 16 -11.13 -1.13 5.57
C ILE A 16 -10.43 -0.52 4.35
N VAL A 17 -9.57 0.46 4.63
CA VAL A 17 -8.58 0.96 3.67
C VAL A 17 -7.26 0.24 3.90
N LEU A 18 -6.81 -0.54 2.90
CA LEU A 18 -5.48 -1.12 2.90
C LEU A 18 -4.46 -0.09 2.41
N VAL A 19 -3.38 0.12 3.16
CA VAL A 19 -2.25 0.94 2.75
C VAL A 19 -1.02 0.05 2.57
N ALA A 20 -0.55 -0.10 1.34
CA ALA A 20 0.76 -0.68 1.05
C ALA A 20 1.81 0.42 1.04
N GLY A 21 2.99 0.17 1.62
CA GLY A 21 4.05 1.20 1.72
C GLY A 21 3.83 2.18 2.88
N GLY A 22 3.07 1.80 3.91
CA GLY A 22 2.78 2.65 5.07
C GLY A 22 3.99 3.05 5.91
N THR A 23 5.13 2.37 5.77
CA THR A 23 6.40 2.74 6.41
C THR A 23 7.25 3.73 5.59
N GLY A 24 6.78 4.11 4.39
CA GLY A 24 7.38 5.15 3.55
C GLY A 24 6.87 6.56 3.87
N GLY A 25 7.48 7.58 3.27
CA GLY A 25 7.16 8.98 3.57
C GLY A 25 5.71 9.37 3.23
N VAL A 26 5.19 8.93 2.07
CA VAL A 26 3.80 9.18 1.65
C VAL A 26 2.83 8.28 2.39
N GLY A 27 3.08 6.96 2.38
CA GLY A 27 2.19 5.98 3.01
C GLY A 27 1.95 6.25 4.49
N ARG A 28 2.98 6.66 5.25
CA ARG A 28 2.83 7.02 6.67
C ARG A 28 1.83 8.17 6.87
N ARG A 29 1.94 9.24 6.06
CA ARG A 29 1.01 10.38 6.13
C ARG A 29 -0.41 9.96 5.77
N VAL A 30 -0.58 9.05 4.82
CA VAL A 30 -1.89 8.48 4.48
C VAL A 30 -2.47 7.74 5.69
N VAL A 31 -1.69 6.86 6.34
CA VAL A 31 -2.12 6.16 7.56
C VAL A 31 -2.54 7.15 8.63
N ASP A 32 -1.71 8.15 8.93
CA ASP A 32 -2.02 9.18 9.94
C ASP A 32 -3.33 9.93 9.64
N VAL A 33 -3.56 10.31 8.38
CA VAL A 33 -4.79 11.01 7.97
C VAL A 33 -6.02 10.12 8.10
N LEU A 34 -5.94 8.85 7.68
CA LEU A 34 -7.05 7.90 7.80
C LEU A 34 -7.43 7.67 9.27
N ARG A 35 -6.42 7.47 10.12
CA ARG A 35 -6.60 7.30 11.57
C ARG A 35 -7.25 8.52 12.23
N LYS A 36 -6.76 9.72 11.92
CA LYS A 36 -7.35 10.98 12.43
C LYS A 36 -8.80 11.17 12.03
N LYS A 37 -9.23 10.58 10.91
CA LYS A 37 -10.62 10.60 10.43
C LYS A 37 -11.47 9.45 10.97
N GLY A 38 -10.94 8.58 11.83
CA GLY A 38 -11.65 7.41 12.33
C GLY A 38 -11.92 6.33 11.28
N ILE A 39 -11.21 6.38 10.15
CA ILE A 39 -11.38 5.39 9.07
C ILE A 39 -10.53 4.15 9.40
N PRO A 40 -11.11 2.94 9.41
CA PRO A 40 -10.36 1.71 9.63
C PRO A 40 -9.24 1.55 8.60
N VAL A 41 -8.02 1.39 9.08
CA VAL A 41 -6.83 1.26 8.24
C VAL A 41 -6.07 -0.01 8.58
N ARG A 42 -5.71 -0.77 7.54
CA ARG A 42 -4.80 -1.91 7.61
C ARG A 42 -3.56 -1.60 6.80
N VAL A 43 -2.38 -1.93 7.31
CA VAL A 43 -1.11 -1.62 6.63
C VAL A 43 -0.38 -2.90 6.29
N LEU A 44 -0.07 -3.07 5.00
CA LEU A 44 0.77 -4.16 4.52
C LEU A 44 2.25 -3.77 4.70
N VAL A 45 2.98 -4.58 5.48
CA VAL A 45 4.37 -4.28 5.86
C VAL A 45 5.28 -5.49 5.67
N ARG A 46 6.54 -5.25 5.29
CA ARG A 46 7.56 -6.30 5.17
C ARG A 46 8.19 -6.70 6.50
N ASN A 47 8.24 -5.76 7.45
CA ASN A 47 8.85 -5.95 8.76
C ASN A 47 7.92 -5.35 9.82
N GLU A 48 7.34 -6.21 10.63
CA GLU A 48 6.37 -5.81 11.66
C GLU A 48 7.02 -4.94 12.74
N GLU A 49 8.16 -5.35 13.28
CA GLU A 49 8.84 -4.63 14.37
C GLU A 49 9.17 -3.18 14.00
N LYS A 50 9.72 -2.97 12.80
CA LYS A 50 9.99 -1.64 12.24
C LYS A 50 8.69 -0.85 12.07
N ALA A 51 7.63 -1.49 11.58
CA ALA A 51 6.35 -0.83 11.41
C ALA A 51 5.72 -0.41 12.74
N ARG A 52 5.77 -1.25 13.78
CA ARG A 52 5.31 -0.93 15.15
C ARG A 52 6.04 0.29 15.71
N LYS A 53 7.37 0.32 15.57
CA LYS A 53 8.20 1.48 15.96
C LYS A 53 7.81 2.77 15.24
N MET A 54 7.37 2.69 13.99
CA MET A 54 7.08 3.86 13.15
C MET A 54 5.62 4.34 13.21
N LEU A 55 4.67 3.40 13.34
CA LEU A 55 3.23 3.63 13.18
C LEU A 55 2.44 3.52 14.49
N GLY A 56 3.04 2.95 15.54
CA GLY A 56 2.39 2.65 16.80
C GLY A 56 1.96 1.18 16.92
N SER A 57 1.68 0.76 18.16
CA SER A 57 1.24 -0.60 18.48
C SER A 57 -0.19 -0.91 18.08
N ASP A 58 -1.01 0.12 17.88
CA ASP A 58 -2.46 0.06 17.69
C ASP A 58 -2.92 0.01 16.23
N VAL A 59 -1.99 0.08 15.28
CA VAL A 59 -2.30 -0.03 13.84
C VAL A 59 -2.52 -1.50 13.46
N ASP A 60 -3.58 -1.80 12.72
CA ASP A 60 -3.77 -3.13 12.11
C ASP A 60 -2.68 -3.37 11.06
N LEU A 61 -1.77 -4.31 11.33
CA LEU A 61 -0.66 -4.66 10.44
C LEU A 61 -0.86 -6.06 9.91
N VAL A 62 -0.60 -6.23 8.62
CA VAL A 62 -0.46 -7.53 7.99
C VAL A 62 0.92 -7.64 7.38
N VAL A 63 1.57 -8.79 7.58
CA VAL A 63 2.96 -9.00 7.18
C VAL A 63 3.00 -9.68 5.83
N GLY A 64 3.57 -9.01 4.83
CA GLY A 64 3.72 -9.53 3.48
C GLY A 64 4.61 -8.65 2.61
N ASP A 65 5.11 -9.25 1.54
CA ASP A 65 5.97 -8.62 0.56
C ASP A 65 5.30 -8.65 -0.81
N ILE A 66 4.97 -7.47 -1.35
CA ILE A 66 4.28 -7.39 -2.65
C ILE A 66 5.10 -8.03 -3.78
N THR A 67 6.44 -8.08 -3.65
CA THR A 67 7.31 -8.72 -4.63
C THR A 67 7.22 -10.25 -4.61
N LYS A 68 6.59 -10.83 -3.58
CA LYS A 68 6.46 -12.28 -3.35
C LYS A 68 4.99 -12.64 -3.15
N GLU A 69 4.33 -13.06 -4.22
CA GLU A 69 2.90 -13.40 -4.22
C GLU A 69 2.50 -14.36 -3.09
N SER A 70 3.32 -15.37 -2.80
CA SER A 70 3.07 -16.38 -1.76
C SER A 70 2.94 -15.80 -0.34
N THR A 71 3.39 -14.57 -0.11
CA THR A 71 3.27 -13.88 1.19
C THR A 71 1.99 -13.05 1.30
N LEU A 72 1.23 -12.89 0.22
CA LEU A 72 -0.01 -12.12 0.18
C LEU A 72 -1.21 -13.02 0.48
N ILE A 73 -1.34 -13.38 1.76
CA ILE A 73 -2.36 -14.31 2.25
C ILE A 73 -3.77 -13.71 2.05
N PRO A 74 -4.74 -14.42 1.41
CA PRO A 74 -6.08 -13.89 1.11
C PRO A 74 -6.83 -13.28 2.30
N GLU A 75 -6.66 -13.87 3.49
CA GLU A 75 -7.28 -13.45 4.75
C GLU A 75 -6.91 -12.01 5.12
N TYR A 76 -5.71 -11.54 4.73
CA TYR A 76 -5.25 -10.17 4.97
C TYR A 76 -6.10 -9.13 4.24
N PHE A 77 -6.82 -9.54 3.20
CA PHE A 77 -7.60 -8.66 2.34
C PHE A 77 -9.11 -8.72 2.63
N LYS A 78 -9.55 -9.58 3.57
CA LYS A 78 -10.95 -9.65 3.98
C LYS A 78 -11.40 -8.30 4.57
N GLY A 79 -12.52 -7.78 4.06
CA GLY A 79 -13.05 -6.46 4.44
C GLY A 79 -12.32 -5.27 3.80
N VAL A 80 -11.28 -5.49 2.99
CA VAL A 80 -10.67 -4.37 2.25
C VAL A 80 -11.61 -3.91 1.15
N LYS A 81 -11.96 -2.61 1.16
CA LYS A 81 -12.82 -1.97 0.14
C LYS A 81 -12.10 -0.93 -0.69
N LYS A 82 -11.01 -0.39 -0.16
CA LYS A 82 -10.18 0.65 -0.79
C LYS A 82 -8.72 0.31 -0.57
N VAL A 83 -7.88 0.67 -1.53
CA VAL A 83 -6.45 0.38 -1.49
C VAL A 83 -5.68 1.63 -1.87
N VAL A 84 -4.72 1.99 -1.04
CA VAL A 84 -3.69 2.99 -1.35
C VAL A 84 -2.37 2.25 -1.53
N ASN A 85 -1.91 2.15 -2.78
CA ASN A 85 -0.57 1.66 -3.05
C ASN A 85 0.42 2.82 -3.04
N ALA A 86 1.19 2.94 -1.97
CA ALA A 86 2.28 3.91 -1.83
C ALA A 86 3.65 3.20 -1.77
N VAL A 87 3.76 1.99 -2.32
CA VAL A 87 5.03 1.28 -2.43
C VAL A 87 5.85 1.87 -3.57
N SER A 88 7.14 2.06 -3.33
CA SER A 88 8.11 2.51 -4.33
C SER A 88 9.47 1.93 -4.01
N VAL A 89 10.34 1.89 -5.02
CA VAL A 89 11.75 1.53 -4.85
C VAL A 89 12.47 2.54 -3.97
N ILE A 90 13.46 2.07 -3.23
CA ILE A 90 14.33 2.96 -2.46
C ILE A 90 15.48 3.34 -3.37
N VAL A 91 15.54 4.60 -3.80
CA VAL A 91 16.69 5.15 -4.51
C VAL A 91 17.48 6.01 -3.55
N GLY A 92 18.80 5.80 -3.52
CA GLY A 92 19.70 6.60 -2.70
C GLY A 92 21.06 6.76 -3.35
N PRO A 93 21.89 7.67 -2.83
CA PRO A 93 23.28 7.80 -3.26
C PRO A 93 24.08 6.52 -2.94
N LYS A 94 24.97 6.12 -3.85
CA LYS A 94 25.96 5.04 -3.63
C LYS A 94 26.85 5.32 -2.42
N GLU A 95 27.25 6.58 -2.26
CA GLU A 95 28.08 7.07 -1.16
C GLU A 95 27.37 7.02 0.22
N GLY A 96 26.07 6.72 0.26
CA GLY A 96 25.25 6.82 1.47
C GLY A 96 24.59 8.20 1.63
N ASP A 97 23.47 8.23 2.34
CA ASP A 97 22.72 9.46 2.60
C ASP A 97 23.42 10.22 3.73
N THR A 98 23.56 11.53 3.58
CA THR A 98 24.10 12.39 4.64
C THR A 98 22.97 12.80 5.61
N PRO A 99 23.25 13.13 6.88
CA PRO A 99 22.21 13.52 7.84
C PRO A 99 21.36 14.73 7.39
N ASP A 100 21.96 15.65 6.64
CA ASP A 100 21.34 16.83 6.03
C ASP A 100 20.58 16.54 4.72
N ARG A 101 20.61 15.28 4.25
CA ARG A 101 19.95 14.81 3.01
C ARG A 101 20.33 15.64 1.79
N ALA A 102 21.61 16.00 1.66
CA ALA A 102 22.16 16.84 0.59
C ALA A 102 21.80 16.36 -0.82
N LYS A 103 21.45 15.07 -0.98
CA LYS A 103 20.94 14.50 -2.22
C LYS A 103 19.69 15.19 -2.80
N TYR A 104 18.90 15.91 -2.00
CA TYR A 104 17.74 16.66 -2.49
C TYR A 104 18.10 18.05 -3.03
N SER A 105 19.35 18.48 -2.82
CA SER A 105 19.92 19.72 -3.37
C SER A 105 20.76 19.42 -4.62
N GLN A 106 20.22 18.57 -5.51
CA GLN A 106 20.89 18.24 -6.77
C GLN A 106 21.07 19.52 -7.60
N GLY A 107 22.33 19.91 -7.79
CA GLY A 107 22.74 21.20 -8.36
C GLY A 107 23.98 21.79 -7.69
N ILE A 108 24.21 21.45 -6.41
CA ILE A 108 25.46 21.79 -5.69
C ILE A 108 26.45 20.61 -5.73
N LYS A 109 25.96 19.39 -5.52
CA LYS A 109 26.73 18.15 -5.62
C LYS A 109 25.87 17.09 -6.33
N PHE A 110 26.41 16.49 -7.39
CA PHE A 110 25.77 15.34 -8.03
C PHE A 110 26.08 14.08 -7.23
N PHE A 111 25.06 13.28 -6.96
CA PHE A 111 25.20 12.00 -6.29
C PHE A 111 24.87 10.89 -7.26
N GLU A 112 25.75 9.91 -7.41
CA GLU A 112 25.46 8.75 -8.24
C GLU A 112 24.35 7.92 -7.57
N PRO A 113 23.18 7.75 -8.23
CA PRO A 113 22.07 7.02 -7.64
C PRO A 113 22.29 5.51 -7.74
N GLU A 114 21.77 4.79 -6.75
CA GLU A 114 21.61 3.34 -6.76
C GLU A 114 20.23 2.95 -6.24
N ILE A 115 19.73 1.82 -6.75
CA ILE A 115 18.55 1.17 -6.21
C ILE A 115 18.99 0.38 -4.98
N LYS A 116 18.42 0.72 -3.82
CA LYS A 116 18.63 -0.01 -2.57
C LYS A 116 17.53 -1.07 -2.42
N GLY A 117 17.85 -2.30 -2.78
CA GLY A 117 16.95 -3.46 -2.68
C GLY A 117 16.41 -3.92 -4.03
N ASP A 118 15.12 -4.27 -4.07
CA ASP A 118 14.47 -4.79 -5.29
C ASP A 118 14.37 -3.75 -6.42
N SER A 119 14.39 -4.23 -7.66
CA SER A 119 14.30 -3.40 -8.86
C SER A 119 12.91 -2.73 -9.03
N PRO A 120 12.82 -1.64 -9.80
CA PRO A 120 11.54 -1.03 -10.19
C PRO A 120 10.57 -2.04 -10.79
N GLU A 121 11.05 -2.93 -11.66
CA GLU A 121 10.23 -3.99 -12.23
C GLU A 121 9.62 -4.91 -11.16
N LYS A 122 10.40 -5.34 -10.16
CA LYS A 122 9.90 -6.18 -9.08
C LYS A 122 8.89 -5.46 -8.20
N VAL A 123 9.15 -4.19 -7.88
CA VAL A 123 8.35 -3.44 -6.90
C VAL A 123 7.10 -2.84 -7.53
N GLU A 124 7.24 -2.14 -8.65
CA GLU A 124 6.20 -1.28 -9.23
C GLU A 124 5.36 -2.04 -10.25
N TYR A 125 5.97 -2.96 -11.01
CA TYR A 125 5.23 -3.78 -11.97
C TYR A 125 4.75 -5.10 -11.35
N ILE A 126 5.67 -6.00 -10.99
CA ILE A 126 5.32 -7.31 -10.44
C ILE A 126 4.58 -7.15 -9.11
N GLY A 127 5.06 -6.26 -8.22
CA GLY A 127 4.45 -6.02 -6.94
C GLY A 127 3.01 -5.49 -7.03
N MET A 128 2.75 -4.57 -7.96
CA MET A 128 1.40 -4.08 -8.19
C MET A 128 0.48 -5.17 -8.76
N ARG A 129 0.98 -6.00 -9.69
CA ARG A 129 0.22 -7.14 -10.21
C ARG A 129 -0.16 -8.14 -9.11
N ASN A 130 0.80 -8.49 -8.25
CA ASN A 130 0.56 -9.39 -7.12
C ASN A 130 -0.47 -8.82 -6.15
N LEU A 131 -0.35 -7.53 -5.81
CA LEU A 131 -1.30 -6.86 -4.94
C LEU A 131 -2.72 -6.86 -5.54
N ILE A 132 -2.86 -6.50 -6.83
CA ILE A 132 -4.16 -6.53 -7.53
C ILE A 132 -4.74 -7.95 -7.55
N LYS A 133 -3.91 -8.97 -7.82
CA LYS A 133 -4.33 -10.38 -7.84
C LYS A 133 -4.86 -10.82 -6.48
N ALA A 134 -4.16 -10.49 -5.39
CA ALA A 134 -4.59 -10.81 -4.03
C ALA A 134 -5.91 -10.11 -3.62
N LEU A 135 -6.18 -8.94 -4.20
CA LEU A 135 -7.40 -8.16 -3.97
C LEU A 135 -8.58 -8.57 -4.85
N LYS A 136 -8.36 -9.32 -5.93
CA LYS A 136 -9.35 -9.60 -6.98
C LYS A 136 -10.66 -10.19 -6.43
N ASN A 137 -10.58 -11.03 -5.41
CA ASN A 137 -11.75 -11.69 -4.82
C ASN A 137 -12.47 -10.81 -3.77
N ASN A 138 -11.84 -9.72 -3.33
CA ASN A 138 -12.37 -8.84 -2.28
C ASN A 138 -12.93 -7.52 -2.83
N LEU A 139 -12.49 -7.11 -4.03
CA LEU A 139 -12.94 -5.89 -4.68
C LEU A 139 -13.86 -6.22 -5.85
N GLY A 140 -15.03 -5.58 -5.89
CA GLY A 140 -15.89 -5.61 -7.06
C GLY A 140 -15.19 -4.91 -8.24
N LEU A 141 -15.09 -5.58 -9.38
CA LEU A 141 -14.61 -4.96 -10.61
C LEU A 141 -15.75 -4.15 -11.23
N ARG A 142 -15.55 -2.83 -11.35
CA ARG A 142 -16.39 -1.98 -12.19
C ARG A 142 -15.55 -1.50 -13.38
N ARG A 143 -16.15 -1.48 -14.56
CA ARG A 143 -15.50 -0.86 -15.73
C ARG A 143 -15.24 0.61 -15.41
N GLY A 144 -13.97 1.00 -15.35
CA GLY A 144 -13.58 2.38 -15.08
C GLY A 144 -13.96 3.30 -16.24
N LYS A 145 -14.13 4.58 -15.95
CA LYS A 145 -14.17 5.62 -16.99
C LYS A 145 -12.73 6.02 -17.28
N LEU A 146 -12.30 5.88 -18.53
CA LEU A 146 -11.02 6.42 -18.98
C LEU A 146 -11.03 7.94 -18.76
N LEU A 147 -10.17 8.44 -17.88
CA LEU A 147 -10.05 9.88 -17.61
C LEU A 147 -9.04 10.55 -18.55
N PHE A 148 -7.99 9.82 -18.93
CA PHE A 148 -6.95 10.26 -19.87
C PHE A 148 -6.23 9.03 -20.44
N GLY A 149 -6.01 8.95 -21.75
CA GLY A 149 -5.35 7.83 -22.44
C GLY A 149 -6.04 7.40 -23.74
N PHE A 150 -5.61 6.29 -24.33
CA PHE A 150 -6.19 5.70 -25.55
C PHE A 150 -6.73 4.29 -25.24
N GLU A 151 -7.93 3.95 -25.72
CA GLU A 151 -8.43 2.57 -25.65
C GLU A 151 -7.71 1.71 -26.69
N GLY A 152 -6.52 1.21 -26.33
CA GLY A 152 -5.91 0.11 -27.05
C GLY A 152 -6.74 -1.15 -26.82
N ARG A 153 -7.21 -1.79 -27.90
CA ARG A 153 -7.77 -3.15 -27.84
C ARG A 153 -6.65 -4.11 -27.42
N PHE A 154 -6.49 -4.32 -26.11
CA PHE A 154 -5.74 -5.47 -25.65
C PHE A 154 -6.58 -6.70 -26.00
N LEU A 155 -6.12 -7.46 -26.99
CA LEU A 155 -6.61 -8.80 -27.24
C LEU A 155 -6.35 -9.58 -25.95
N VAL A 156 -7.42 -9.85 -25.22
CA VAL A 156 -7.37 -10.84 -24.16
C VAL A 156 -7.32 -12.16 -24.91
N ASP A 157 -6.15 -12.80 -24.96
CA ASP A 157 -6.06 -14.19 -25.38
C ASP A 157 -6.87 -15.01 -24.38
N SER A 158 -8.11 -15.29 -24.75
CA SER A 158 -8.89 -16.36 -24.17
C SER A 158 -8.26 -17.68 -24.62
N ASN A 159 -7.72 -18.41 -23.65
CA ASN A 159 -7.38 -19.84 -23.61
C ASN A 159 -5.88 -20.16 -23.39
N ALA A 160 -5.55 -20.53 -22.15
CA ALA A 160 -4.79 -21.73 -21.78
C ALA A 160 -4.96 -22.01 -20.28
#